data_AF-D6YZV2-F1
#
_entry.id   AF-D6YZV2-F1
#
_cell.length_a   1.000
_cell.length_b   1.000
_cell.length_c   1.000
_cell.angle_alpha   90.00
_cell.angle_beta   90.00
_cell.angle_gamma   90.00
#
_symmetry.space_group_name_H-M   'P 1'
#
loop_
_entity.id
_entity.type
_entity.pdbx_description
1 polymer ?
#
loop_
_entity_poly.entity_id
_entity_poly.type
_entity_poly.pdbx_seq_one_letter_code
_entity_poly.pdbx_strand_id
1 'polypeptide(L)'
;MKKNLLKSAVLAGAALLLLPAAAAATGIIGQCADCHTMHNSEQGQQVAVRGLGGEETGGGAIMNLLRMDCIACHAQDPSGPKIAVLDGGSAVPQVYHGDTTDLAGGNFRHLAEGGARKGHNVVDLFDTDPQNSGNAPGDLRNMTQGHNFEMLTCAGAKGCHGTRSQALQSYQDGEDNITIERVGIAAVSGAHHQSFDGAKEPEQIGAGEGFHDGTHLASSYRFLRGLKGYGNETDRWQNVNAGSHNEYYGSTNTIGSDTATGCNRCHVPQAGYDGSQGRSARFALESTIAIPNQSMSGLCITCHGNFHSSGGGDIASNGASGAFLRHPSDYVIPNRGEYAAYTEYNITAPVARPTLYTEASSNVTAGTDMVMCLSCHQAHATPYDGMLRFDYADMVAGDFDSSGGLVGCMACHTTKGDAGGLKAHTPGDGF
;
A
#
# COMPACT_ATOMS: atom_id res chain seq x y z
N MET A 1 -60.67 1.60 59.84
CA MET A 1 -60.24 1.39 58.43
C MET A 1 -58.84 1.96 58.15
N LYS A 2 -57.82 1.65 58.97
CA LYS A 2 -56.45 2.24 58.88
C LYS A 2 -55.32 1.21 58.73
N LYS A 3 -55.61 -0.04 58.36
CA LYS A 3 -54.59 -1.11 58.23
C LYS A 3 -54.23 -1.50 56.79
N ASN A 4 -54.88 -0.93 55.78
CA ASN A 4 -54.68 -1.33 54.38
C ASN A 4 -53.88 -0.33 53.52
N LEU A 5 -53.55 0.87 54.03
CA LEU A 5 -52.80 1.88 53.27
C LEU A 5 -51.28 1.75 53.35
N LEU A 6 -50.72 1.08 54.38
CA LEU A 6 -49.27 0.89 54.48
C LEU A 6 -48.72 -0.25 53.60
N LYS A 7 -49.56 -1.21 53.18
CA LYS A 7 -49.10 -2.32 52.33
C LYS A 7 -48.93 -1.89 50.86
N SER A 8 -49.66 -0.87 50.40
CA SER A 8 -49.56 -0.38 49.01
C SER A 8 -48.39 0.56 48.78
N ALA A 9 -47.89 1.25 49.82
CA ALA A 9 -46.72 2.15 49.69
C ALA A 9 -45.39 1.38 49.64
N VAL A 10 -45.28 0.24 50.32
CA VAL A 10 -44.06 -0.59 50.31
C VAL A 10 -43.93 -1.38 49.00
N LEU A 11 -45.04 -1.78 48.38
CA LEU A 11 -45.03 -2.42 47.06
C LEU A 11 -44.70 -1.45 45.92
N ALA A 12 -45.08 -0.17 46.02
CA ALA A 12 -44.70 0.84 45.03
C ALA A 12 -43.21 1.25 45.12
N GLY A 13 -42.64 1.30 46.33
CA GLY A 13 -41.21 1.54 46.53
C GLY A 13 -40.33 0.36 46.11
N ALA A 14 -40.78 -0.88 46.35
CA ALA A 14 -40.06 -2.09 45.93
C ALA A 14 -40.18 -2.37 44.42
N ALA A 15 -41.27 -1.97 43.77
CA ALA A 15 -41.42 -2.09 42.32
C ALA A 15 -40.56 -1.06 41.53
N LEU A 16 -40.20 0.07 42.15
CA LEU A 16 -39.29 1.05 41.54
C LEU A 16 -37.81 0.67 41.70
N LEU A 17 -37.49 -0.21 42.66
CA LEU A 17 -36.17 -0.84 42.83
C LEU A 17 -35.98 -2.11 41.96
N LEU A 18 -37.02 -2.50 41.21
CA LEU A 18 -37.02 -3.62 40.26
C LEU A 18 -37.17 -3.16 38.81
N LEU A 19 -36.94 -1.87 38.53
CA LEU A 19 -36.49 -1.50 37.19
C LEU A 19 -35.26 -2.38 36.91
N PRO A 20 -35.26 -3.23 35.86
CA PRO A 20 -34.03 -3.90 35.46
C PRO A 20 -33.03 -2.76 35.32
N ALA A 21 -31.96 -2.80 36.14
CA ALA A 21 -30.82 -1.91 36.00
C ALA A 21 -30.63 -1.77 34.51
N ALA A 22 -30.89 -0.56 33.98
CA ALA A 22 -31.02 -0.30 32.55
C ALA A 22 -29.98 -1.18 31.89
N ALA A 23 -30.42 -2.26 31.22
CA ALA A 23 -29.50 -3.19 30.62
C ALA A 23 -28.66 -2.28 29.75
N ALA A 24 -27.43 -1.99 30.19
CA ALA A 24 -26.54 -1.11 29.47
C ALA A 24 -26.48 -1.82 28.13
N ALA A 25 -27.14 -1.23 27.14
CA ALA A 25 -27.25 -1.84 25.84
C ALA A 25 -25.82 -1.83 25.34
N THR A 26 -25.10 -2.92 25.59
CA THR A 26 -23.77 -3.14 25.06
C THR A 26 -23.93 -2.85 23.58
N GLY A 27 -23.06 -1.98 23.06
CA GLY A 27 -23.08 -1.61 21.66
C GLY A 27 -23.14 -2.84 20.76
N ILE A 28 -23.43 -2.64 19.48
CA ILE A 28 -23.38 -3.77 18.55
C ILE A 28 -21.92 -4.27 18.54
N ILE A 29 -21.67 -5.49 19.03
CA ILE A 29 -20.36 -6.13 19.00
C ILE A 29 -20.36 -7.18 17.89
N GLY A 30 -19.36 -7.13 17.03
CA GLY A 30 -19.15 -8.07 15.94
C GLY A 30 -18.30 -7.46 14.82
N GLN A 31 -17.76 -8.29 13.94
CA GLN A 31 -16.80 -7.86 12.92
C GLN A 31 -17.32 -6.72 12.02
N CYS A 32 -18.61 -6.71 11.67
CA CYS A 32 -19.18 -5.58 10.91
C CYS A 32 -19.27 -4.32 11.76
N ALA A 33 -19.56 -4.44 13.06
CA ALA A 33 -19.73 -3.32 13.97
C ALA A 33 -18.41 -2.71 14.45
N ASP A 34 -17.30 -3.44 14.30
CA ASP A 34 -15.95 -2.89 14.43
C ASP A 34 -15.69 -1.78 13.41
N CYS A 35 -16.25 -1.91 12.20
CA CYS A 35 -16.00 -0.99 11.09
C CYS A 35 -17.18 -0.05 10.81
N HIS A 36 -18.41 -0.50 11.05
CA HIS A 36 -19.63 0.20 10.63
C HIS A 36 -20.48 0.75 11.77
N THR A 37 -21.14 1.88 11.47
CA THR A 37 -22.18 2.50 12.28
C THR A 37 -23.37 2.87 11.41
N MET A 38 -24.58 2.54 11.84
CA MET A 38 -25.78 2.84 11.06
C MET A 38 -26.19 4.31 11.12
N HIS A 39 -25.90 4.98 12.24
CA HIS A 39 -26.42 6.32 12.52
C HIS A 39 -25.33 7.29 12.95
N ASN A 40 -24.07 6.86 12.95
CA ASN A 40 -23.00 7.56 13.66
C ASN A 40 -23.41 7.93 15.10
N SER A 41 -24.15 7.02 15.74
CA SER A 41 -24.61 7.21 17.11
C SER A 41 -24.74 5.87 17.81
N GLU A 42 -24.11 5.76 18.97
CA GLU A 42 -24.23 4.61 19.87
C GLU A 42 -24.42 5.15 21.28
N GLN A 43 -25.53 4.77 21.93
CA GLN A 43 -25.93 5.31 23.24
C GLN A 43 -26.00 6.86 23.29
N GLY A 44 -26.31 7.48 22.16
CA GLY A 44 -26.41 8.94 22.05
C GLY A 44 -25.07 9.67 21.91
N GLN A 45 -23.95 8.95 21.84
CA GLN A 45 -22.63 9.51 21.52
C GLN A 45 -22.30 9.28 20.05
N GLN A 46 -21.55 10.20 19.46
CA GLN A 46 -20.93 10.00 18.16
C GLN A 46 -19.95 8.82 18.25
N VAL A 47 -19.80 8.05 17.16
CA VAL A 47 -18.86 6.90 17.11
C VAL A 47 -17.90 6.94 15.92
N ALA A 48 -18.08 7.90 15.02
CA ALA A 48 -17.17 8.15 13.92
C ALA A 48 -15.98 8.96 14.41
N VAL A 49 -14.79 8.36 14.31
CA VAL A 49 -13.50 8.95 14.64
C VAL A 49 -12.61 9.04 13.40
N ARG A 50 -11.71 10.02 13.38
CA ARG A 50 -10.84 10.31 12.23
C ARG A 50 -9.45 10.71 12.71
N GLY A 51 -8.46 10.47 11.85
CA GLY A 51 -7.09 10.89 12.11
C GLY A 51 -6.39 10.12 13.23
N LEU A 52 -5.18 10.59 13.58
CA LEU A 52 -4.32 9.95 14.55
C LEU A 52 -4.81 10.20 15.98
N GLY A 53 -4.81 9.17 16.82
CA GLY A 53 -5.27 9.29 18.21
C GLY A 53 -6.80 9.34 18.37
N GLY A 54 -7.54 9.12 17.29
CA GLY A 54 -9.00 8.92 17.34
C GLY A 54 -9.76 10.14 17.83
N GLU A 55 -9.34 11.36 17.47
CA GLU A 55 -10.09 12.55 17.86
C GLU A 55 -11.53 12.45 17.31
N GLU A 56 -12.49 12.71 18.21
CA GLU A 56 -13.90 13.00 17.90
C GLU A 56 -13.94 14.32 17.12
N THR A 57 -13.41 14.32 15.90
CA THR A 57 -13.58 15.47 15.03
C THR A 57 -15.07 15.55 14.75
N GLY A 58 -15.69 16.70 15.08
CA GLY A 58 -17.12 16.97 14.94
C GLY A 58 -17.65 16.95 13.50
N GLY A 59 -17.12 16.09 12.64
CA GLY A 59 -17.36 15.92 11.23
C GLY A 59 -18.22 14.71 10.93
N GLY A 60 -19.48 14.74 11.36
CA GLY A 60 -20.60 13.99 10.78
C GLY A 60 -20.37 12.49 10.54
N ALA A 61 -21.26 11.88 9.77
CA ALA A 61 -21.10 10.47 9.37
C ALA A 61 -19.94 10.30 8.39
N ILE A 62 -19.22 9.19 8.48
CA ILE A 62 -18.25 8.78 7.46
C ILE A 62 -19.00 8.08 6.32
N MET A 63 -18.55 8.31 5.07
CA MET A 63 -19.06 7.60 3.90
C MET A 63 -19.08 6.10 4.13
N ASN A 64 -20.07 5.43 3.55
CA ASN A 64 -20.28 3.98 3.67
C ASN A 64 -20.58 3.51 5.10
N LEU A 65 -21.18 4.37 5.93
CA LEU A 65 -21.61 4.02 7.29
C LEU A 65 -20.42 3.53 8.12
N LEU A 66 -19.25 4.16 8.01
CA LEU A 66 -18.04 3.74 8.70
C LEU A 66 -17.84 4.49 10.03
N ARG A 67 -17.18 3.82 10.98
CA ARG A 67 -16.76 4.38 12.27
C ARG A 67 -15.38 5.03 12.21
N MET A 68 -14.55 4.62 11.27
CA MET A 68 -13.16 5.05 11.21
C MET A 68 -12.78 5.38 9.76
N ASP A 69 -11.94 6.39 9.59
CA ASP A 69 -11.19 6.56 8.35
C ASP A 69 -9.95 5.65 8.34
N CYS A 70 -9.10 5.80 7.31
CA CYS A 70 -7.89 4.99 7.18
C CYS A 70 -6.97 5.11 8.39
N ILE A 71 -6.82 6.30 8.96
CA ILE A 71 -5.83 6.59 10.01
C ILE A 71 -6.35 6.16 11.37
N ALA A 72 -7.61 6.44 11.68
CA ALA A 72 -8.22 5.99 12.92
C ALA A 72 -8.28 4.46 13.03
N CYS A 73 -8.27 3.74 11.90
CA CYS A 73 -8.26 2.28 11.86
C CYS A 73 -6.84 1.68 11.80
N HIS A 74 -5.97 2.21 10.93
CA HIS A 74 -4.65 1.63 10.65
C HIS A 74 -3.49 2.33 11.37
N ALA A 75 -3.72 3.38 12.14
CA ALA A 75 -2.70 4.06 12.92
C ALA A 75 -3.26 4.51 14.29
N GLN A 76 -4.11 3.68 14.89
CA GLN A 76 -4.88 4.06 16.07
C GLN A 76 -4.00 4.38 17.29
N ASP A 77 -2.87 3.68 17.43
CA ASP A 77 -1.95 3.81 18.55
C ASP A 77 -0.50 3.64 18.05
N PRO A 78 0.24 4.75 17.84
CA PRO A 78 1.66 4.75 17.50
C PRO A 78 2.57 4.01 18.47
N SER A 79 2.12 3.77 19.71
CA SER A 79 2.85 3.00 20.72
C SER A 79 2.37 1.54 20.84
N GLY A 80 1.30 1.22 20.12
CA GLY A 80 0.58 -0.04 20.21
C GLY A 80 1.19 -1.17 19.35
N PRO A 81 0.48 -2.31 19.29
CA PRO A 81 0.92 -3.47 18.52
C PRO A 81 0.78 -3.25 17.01
N LYS A 82 1.58 -3.96 16.21
CA LYS A 82 1.48 -3.92 14.73
C LYS A 82 0.20 -4.55 14.18
N ILE A 83 -0.51 -5.33 15.00
CA ILE A 83 -1.84 -5.87 14.71
C ILE A 83 -2.74 -5.51 15.89
N ALA A 84 -3.73 -4.66 15.64
CA ALA A 84 -4.78 -4.35 16.59
C ALA A 84 -5.92 -5.35 16.45
N VAL A 85 -6.51 -5.79 17.57
CA VAL A 85 -7.74 -6.59 17.55
C VAL A 85 -8.84 -5.72 18.16
N LEU A 86 -9.87 -5.44 17.36
CA LEU A 86 -11.03 -4.66 17.77
C LEU A 86 -12.00 -5.52 18.60
N ASP A 87 -12.94 -4.89 19.31
CA ASP A 87 -13.82 -5.56 20.28
C ASP A 87 -14.67 -6.69 19.67
N GLY A 88 -15.08 -6.55 18.42
CA GLY A 88 -15.79 -7.55 17.63
C GLY A 88 -14.91 -8.66 17.04
N GLY A 89 -13.60 -8.62 17.31
CA GLY A 89 -12.62 -9.63 16.94
C GLY A 89 -11.93 -9.38 15.58
N SER A 90 -12.18 -8.25 14.93
CA SER A 90 -11.49 -7.90 13.68
C SER A 90 -10.02 -7.57 13.95
N ALA A 91 -9.10 -8.28 13.27
CA ALA A 91 -7.68 -7.96 13.28
C ALA A 91 -7.38 -6.91 12.21
N VAL A 92 -6.69 -5.84 12.60
CA VAL A 92 -6.36 -4.70 11.73
C VAL A 92 -4.85 -4.46 11.73
N PRO A 93 -4.18 -4.53 10.56
CA PRO A 93 -2.77 -4.20 10.47
C PRO A 93 -2.58 -2.71 10.73
N GLN A 94 -1.65 -2.38 11.63
CA GLN A 94 -1.28 -1.01 11.93
C GLN A 94 -0.09 -0.61 11.07
N VAL A 95 -0.20 0.49 10.31
CA VAL A 95 0.87 1.04 9.47
C VAL A 95 1.73 2.05 10.23
N TYR A 96 1.31 2.45 11.44
CA TYR A 96 2.10 3.17 12.42
C TYR A 96 1.91 2.50 13.79
N HIS A 97 2.97 1.87 14.31
CA HIS A 97 2.94 1.14 15.58
C HIS A 97 4.26 1.23 16.36
N GLY A 98 4.20 0.84 17.64
CA GLY A 98 5.33 0.86 18.58
C GLY A 98 6.09 -0.47 18.66
N ASP A 99 5.56 -1.51 18.04
CA ASP A 99 6.10 -2.87 18.03
C ASP A 99 7.55 -2.96 17.51
N THR A 100 8.30 -3.96 17.98
CA THR A 100 9.75 -4.11 17.66
C THR A 100 10.05 -4.67 16.28
N THR A 101 9.05 -5.27 15.63
CA THR A 101 9.13 -5.76 14.26
C THR A 101 8.04 -5.11 13.43
N ASP A 102 8.33 -4.83 12.18
CA ASP A 102 7.38 -4.18 11.27
C ASP A 102 6.58 -5.19 10.45
N LEU A 103 5.41 -4.74 9.96
CA LEU A 103 4.66 -5.46 8.93
C LEU A 103 5.47 -5.55 7.63
N ALA A 104 5.05 -6.41 6.70
CA ALA A 104 5.78 -6.60 5.44
C ALA A 104 5.92 -5.32 4.59
N GLY A 105 5.00 -4.37 4.76
CA GLY A 105 5.03 -3.05 4.11
C GLY A 105 5.93 -2.03 4.79
N GLY A 106 6.39 -2.27 6.01
CA GLY A 106 7.15 -1.32 6.83
C GLY A 106 6.25 -0.55 7.79
N ASN A 107 6.79 0.51 8.39
CA ASN A 107 6.15 1.26 9.47
C ASN A 107 6.42 2.76 9.34
N PHE A 108 5.36 3.56 9.22
CA PHE A 108 5.45 5.02 9.08
C PHE A 108 6.07 5.72 10.30
N ARG A 109 6.23 5.03 11.44
CA ARG A 109 7.03 5.50 12.57
C ARG A 109 8.42 5.98 12.15
N HIS A 110 9.05 5.30 11.21
CA HIS A 110 10.40 5.65 10.74
C HIS A 110 10.45 7.00 10.02
N LEU A 111 9.35 7.41 9.39
CA LEU A 111 9.22 8.74 8.80
C LEU A 111 9.22 9.81 9.90
N ALA A 112 8.43 9.58 10.96
CA ALA A 112 8.33 10.50 12.10
C ALA A 112 9.67 10.63 12.86
N GLU A 113 10.47 9.56 12.90
CA GLU A 113 11.75 9.53 13.63
C GLU A 113 12.96 9.99 12.80
N GLY A 114 12.93 9.80 11.47
CA GLY A 114 14.12 9.98 10.63
C GLY A 114 13.90 10.73 9.32
N GLY A 115 12.71 11.28 9.08
CA GLY A 115 12.41 12.22 7.99
C GLY A 115 12.05 11.58 6.64
N ALA A 116 11.75 12.43 5.66
CA ALA A 116 11.14 12.09 4.37
C ALA A 116 11.93 11.10 3.49
N ARG A 117 13.22 10.86 3.76
CA ARG A 117 14.04 9.90 2.99
C ARG A 117 13.74 8.44 3.35
N LYS A 118 12.97 8.22 4.41
CA LYS A 118 12.71 6.89 4.98
C LYS A 118 11.38 6.29 4.59
N GLY A 119 10.52 7.01 3.87
CA GLY A 119 9.17 6.55 3.55
C GLY A 119 8.45 7.39 2.50
N HIS A 120 7.28 6.90 2.10
CA HIS A 120 6.34 7.69 1.33
C HIS A 120 5.60 8.66 2.24
N ASN A 121 5.63 9.95 1.94
CA ASN A 121 4.90 10.93 2.72
C ASN A 121 3.42 10.93 2.33
N VAL A 122 2.62 10.19 3.09
CA VAL A 122 1.16 10.16 2.93
C VAL A 122 0.51 11.31 3.69
N VAL A 123 -0.20 12.18 2.97
CA VAL A 123 -0.87 13.37 3.51
C VAL A 123 -1.86 13.00 4.62
N ASP A 124 -2.51 11.84 4.49
CA ASP A 124 -3.49 11.36 5.47
C ASP A 124 -2.87 11.23 6.88
N LEU A 125 -1.56 10.95 6.97
CA LEU A 125 -0.85 10.80 8.24
C LEU A 125 0.01 12.03 8.61
N PHE A 126 0.47 12.79 7.60
CA PHE A 126 1.47 13.85 7.76
C PHE A 126 1.07 15.15 7.04
N ASP A 127 -0.18 15.60 7.21
CA ASP A 127 -0.81 16.75 6.54
C ASP A 127 -0.07 18.11 6.71
N THR A 128 1.01 18.14 7.51
CA THR A 128 1.83 19.33 7.78
C THR A 128 3.31 19.19 7.39
N ASP A 129 3.71 18.09 6.73
CA ASP A 129 5.10 17.95 6.29
C ASP A 129 5.39 18.89 5.10
N PRO A 130 6.28 19.89 5.25
CA PRO A 130 6.66 20.78 4.15
C PRO A 130 7.29 20.05 2.96
N GLN A 131 7.75 18.80 3.15
CA GLN A 131 8.30 17.93 2.11
C GLN A 131 7.24 17.09 1.37
N ASN A 132 5.95 17.29 1.64
CA ASN A 132 4.87 16.69 0.84
C ASN A 132 4.75 17.32 -0.56
N SER A 133 5.47 18.40 -0.84
CA SER A 133 5.48 19.05 -2.15
C SER A 133 6.61 18.50 -3.04
N GLY A 134 6.27 17.95 -4.20
CA GLY A 134 7.25 17.50 -5.20
C GLY A 134 6.77 16.38 -6.11
N ASN A 135 7.61 16.00 -7.08
CA ASN A 135 7.39 14.82 -7.90
C ASN A 135 8.03 13.60 -7.25
N ALA A 136 7.45 12.43 -7.50
CA ALA A 136 8.06 11.16 -7.11
C ALA A 136 9.49 11.05 -7.70
N PRO A 137 10.46 10.50 -6.97
CA PRO A 137 11.77 10.20 -7.54
C PRO A 137 11.64 9.34 -8.80
N GLY A 138 12.36 9.69 -9.87
CA GLY A 138 12.30 8.90 -11.10
C GLY A 138 10.97 9.00 -11.87
N ASP A 139 10.22 10.10 -11.69
CA ASP A 139 8.95 10.34 -12.42
C ASP A 139 9.12 10.34 -13.95
N LEU A 140 8.26 9.58 -14.65
CA LEU A 140 8.26 9.52 -16.10
C LEU A 140 7.62 10.79 -16.66
N ARG A 141 8.49 11.65 -17.20
CA ARG A 141 8.17 12.94 -17.82
C ARG A 141 7.90 14.02 -16.80
N ASN A 142 8.21 15.24 -17.21
CA ASN A 142 7.90 16.45 -16.51
C ASN A 142 6.36 16.54 -16.35
N MET A 143 5.79 15.92 -15.30
CA MET A 143 4.37 15.99 -14.91
C MET A 143 3.90 17.42 -14.57
N THR A 144 4.75 18.43 -14.86
CA THR A 144 4.51 19.88 -14.95
C THR A 144 3.21 20.34 -15.62
N GLN A 145 2.42 19.48 -16.25
CA GLN A 145 1.06 19.84 -16.67
C GLN A 145 0.03 19.37 -15.65
N GLY A 146 0.03 20.03 -14.48
CA GLY A 146 -1.17 20.20 -13.66
C GLY A 146 -1.42 19.22 -12.51
N HIS A 147 -0.56 18.23 -12.28
CA HIS A 147 -0.68 17.37 -11.10
C HIS A 147 0.65 17.29 -10.38
N ASN A 148 0.91 18.31 -9.57
CA ASN A 148 1.90 18.16 -8.52
C ASN A 148 1.42 16.98 -7.65
N PHE A 149 2.27 15.99 -7.40
CA PHE A 149 2.00 14.93 -6.41
C PHE A 149 2.05 15.50 -4.98
N GLU A 150 1.56 16.73 -4.78
CA GLU A 150 1.64 17.51 -3.55
C GLU A 150 1.04 16.80 -2.34
N MET A 151 0.28 15.72 -2.55
CA MET A 151 -0.38 14.95 -1.50
C MET A 151 -0.63 13.51 -1.95
N LEU A 152 0.32 12.60 -1.70
CA LEU A 152 0.06 11.15 -1.79
C LEU A 152 -0.94 10.77 -0.68
N THR A 153 -2.02 10.06 -1.02
CA THR A 153 -3.01 9.57 -0.03
C THR A 153 -2.84 8.07 0.21
N CYS A 154 -3.50 7.50 1.22
CA CYS A 154 -3.58 6.05 1.38
C CYS A 154 -4.29 5.41 0.18
N ALA A 155 -5.40 6.01 -0.28
CA ALA A 155 -6.21 5.44 -1.35
C ALA A 155 -6.79 6.48 -2.32
N GLY A 156 -7.04 6.04 -3.56
CA GLY A 156 -7.75 6.80 -4.58
C GLY A 156 -6.87 7.44 -5.64
N ALA A 157 -7.34 8.57 -6.20
CA ALA A 157 -6.74 9.29 -7.32
C ALA A 157 -5.23 9.54 -7.18
N LYS A 158 -4.78 9.78 -5.96
CA LYS A 158 -3.40 10.06 -5.57
C LYS A 158 -2.87 9.05 -4.57
N GLY A 159 -3.49 7.88 -4.45
CA GLY A 159 -3.16 6.89 -3.43
C GLY A 159 -2.60 5.58 -3.97
N CYS A 160 -2.01 4.79 -3.08
CA CYS A 160 -1.51 3.46 -3.42
C CYS A 160 -2.66 2.44 -3.53
N HIS A 161 -3.60 2.50 -2.60
CA HIS A 161 -4.72 1.55 -2.51
C HIS A 161 -5.96 2.03 -3.27
N GLY A 162 -6.87 1.08 -3.53
CA GLY A 162 -8.16 1.37 -4.15
C GLY A 162 -8.09 1.65 -5.64
N THR A 163 -9.20 2.16 -6.17
CA THR A 163 -9.25 2.63 -7.56
C THR A 163 -8.49 3.95 -7.70
N ARG A 164 -7.37 3.91 -8.41
CA ARG A 164 -6.57 5.07 -8.81
C ARG A 164 -7.16 5.69 -10.07
N SER A 165 -7.97 6.75 -9.97
CA SER A 165 -8.56 7.48 -11.12
C SER A 165 -8.21 8.96 -11.12
N GLN A 166 -8.01 9.58 -12.29
CA GLN A 166 -7.58 10.99 -12.36
C GLN A 166 -8.69 12.00 -12.01
N ALA A 167 -9.95 11.61 -12.16
CA ALA A 167 -11.14 12.33 -11.69
C ALA A 167 -12.30 11.32 -11.56
N LEU A 168 -13.43 11.74 -10.98
CA LEU A 168 -14.75 11.09 -11.06
C LEU A 168 -15.72 11.92 -11.90
N GLN A 169 -15.66 13.25 -11.74
CA GLN A 169 -16.54 14.19 -12.42
C GLN A 169 -15.87 15.56 -12.46
N SER A 170 -15.95 16.27 -13.60
CA SER A 170 -15.71 17.71 -13.62
C SER A 170 -17.05 18.41 -13.81
N TYR A 171 -17.40 19.30 -12.91
CA TYR A 171 -18.55 20.19 -13.02
C TYR A 171 -18.06 21.61 -13.23
N GLN A 172 -18.67 22.35 -14.16
CA GLN A 172 -18.42 23.77 -14.31
C GLN A 172 -19.57 24.52 -13.64
N ASP A 173 -19.29 25.21 -12.53
CA ASP A 173 -20.25 26.10 -11.87
C ASP A 173 -19.94 27.54 -12.26
N GLY A 174 -20.60 28.05 -13.30
CA GLY A 174 -20.32 29.38 -13.85
C GLY A 174 -18.88 29.51 -14.37
N GLU A 175 -18.02 30.18 -13.61
CA GLU A 175 -16.60 30.45 -13.95
C GLU A 175 -15.62 29.39 -13.40
N ASP A 176 -16.04 28.57 -12.42
CA ASP A 176 -15.16 27.62 -11.76
C ASP A 176 -15.33 26.19 -12.31
N ASN A 177 -14.21 25.47 -12.44
CA ASN A 177 -14.18 24.06 -12.80
C ASN A 177 -13.90 23.22 -11.55
N ILE A 178 -14.93 22.55 -11.02
CA ILE A 178 -14.86 21.67 -9.86
C ILE A 178 -14.53 20.26 -10.33
N THR A 179 -13.36 19.75 -9.98
CA THR A 179 -12.99 18.33 -10.19
C THR A 179 -13.25 17.54 -8.92
N ILE A 180 -14.14 16.55 -8.99
CA ILE A 180 -14.40 15.59 -7.92
C ILE A 180 -13.45 14.42 -8.12
N GLU A 181 -12.55 14.17 -7.17
CA GLU A 181 -11.64 13.02 -7.16
C GLU A 181 -12.12 11.97 -6.14
N ARG A 182 -11.94 10.67 -6.43
CA ARG A 182 -12.18 9.62 -5.44
C ARG A 182 -10.93 9.50 -4.57
N VAL A 183 -11.02 9.86 -3.29
CA VAL A 183 -9.92 9.74 -2.34
C VAL A 183 -10.38 9.06 -1.06
N GLY A 184 -9.42 8.52 -0.30
CA GLY A 184 -9.65 7.88 0.97
C GLY A 184 -10.57 6.66 0.85
N ILE A 185 -11.44 6.47 1.85
CA ILE A 185 -12.19 5.23 2.01
C ILE A 185 -13.17 4.93 0.87
N ALA A 186 -13.63 5.96 0.17
CA ALA A 186 -14.49 5.80 -1.00
C ALA A 186 -13.77 5.03 -2.13
N ALA A 187 -12.44 5.12 -2.22
CA ALA A 187 -11.62 4.42 -3.22
C ALA A 187 -11.54 2.90 -3.01
N VAL A 188 -11.85 2.43 -1.80
CA VAL A 188 -11.83 1.00 -1.46
C VAL A 188 -13.22 0.41 -1.17
N SER A 189 -14.26 1.20 -1.43
CA SER A 189 -15.66 0.87 -1.15
C SER A 189 -16.07 -0.49 -1.74
N GLY A 190 -16.75 -1.31 -0.93
CA GLY A 190 -17.35 -2.58 -1.34
C GLY A 190 -16.38 -3.75 -1.50
N ALA A 191 -15.08 -3.50 -1.65
CA ALA A 191 -14.10 -4.56 -1.94
C ALA A 191 -13.93 -5.55 -0.79
N HIS A 192 -14.01 -5.09 0.46
CA HIS A 192 -13.80 -5.99 1.60
C HIS A 192 -14.92 -7.04 1.76
N HIS A 193 -16.12 -6.83 1.19
CA HIS A 193 -17.20 -7.84 1.22
C HIS A 193 -16.88 -9.08 0.37
N GLN A 194 -15.88 -9.00 -0.50
CA GLN A 194 -15.54 -10.02 -1.47
C GLN A 194 -14.05 -10.37 -1.46
N SER A 195 -13.27 -9.73 -0.58
CA SER A 195 -11.85 -10.00 -0.45
C SER A 195 -11.65 -11.13 0.55
N PHE A 196 -11.26 -12.29 0.04
CA PHE A 196 -10.94 -13.45 0.85
C PHE A 196 -9.44 -13.70 0.91
N ASP A 197 -9.00 -14.45 1.90
CA ASP A 197 -7.66 -15.03 1.94
C ASP A 197 -7.44 -15.88 0.67
N GLY A 198 -6.28 -15.76 0.06
CA GLY A 198 -5.78 -16.53 -1.07
C GLY A 198 -4.95 -15.69 -2.04
N ALA A 199 -4.41 -16.38 -3.04
CA ALA A 199 -3.81 -15.74 -4.20
C ALA A 199 -4.79 -14.77 -4.88
N LYS A 200 -4.25 -13.61 -5.26
CA LYS A 200 -4.99 -12.52 -5.90
C LYS A 200 -4.65 -12.49 -7.38
N GLU A 201 -5.62 -12.88 -8.21
CA GLU A 201 -5.56 -12.83 -9.67
C GLU A 201 -6.68 -11.96 -10.23
N PRO A 202 -6.56 -10.62 -10.12
CA PRO A 202 -7.54 -9.75 -10.72
C PRO A 202 -7.46 -9.87 -12.26
N GLU A 203 -8.58 -9.64 -12.93
CA GLU A 203 -8.59 -9.44 -14.37
C GLU A 203 -7.77 -8.19 -14.74
N GLN A 204 -7.15 -8.21 -15.92
CA GLN A 204 -6.46 -7.04 -16.46
C GLN A 204 -7.50 -5.95 -16.73
N ILE A 205 -7.23 -4.74 -16.26
CA ILE A 205 -8.17 -3.63 -16.42
C ILE A 205 -8.25 -3.25 -17.90
N GLY A 206 -9.38 -3.56 -18.53
CA GLY A 206 -9.69 -3.20 -19.92
C GLY A 206 -10.48 -1.89 -20.03
N ALA A 207 -10.53 -1.32 -21.24
CA ALA A 207 -11.44 -0.22 -21.53
C ALA A 207 -12.90 -0.72 -21.49
N GLY A 208 -13.71 -0.15 -20.60
CA GLY A 208 -15.16 -0.40 -20.55
C GLY A 208 -15.70 -1.20 -19.38
N GLU A 209 -14.84 -1.59 -18.46
CA GLU A 209 -15.28 -2.09 -17.16
C GLU A 209 -15.79 -0.94 -16.30
N GLY A 210 -16.70 -1.24 -15.37
CA GLY A 210 -17.03 -0.30 -14.31
C GLY A 210 -15.78 0.00 -13.49
N PHE A 211 -15.11 1.13 -13.74
CA PHE A 211 -13.83 1.49 -13.14
C PHE A 211 -13.85 1.50 -11.59
N HIS A 212 -15.04 1.58 -11.01
CA HIS A 212 -15.29 1.65 -9.56
C HIS A 212 -15.94 0.39 -8.98
N ASP A 213 -15.81 -0.75 -9.64
CA ASP A 213 -16.29 -2.02 -9.11
C ASP A 213 -15.40 -2.55 -7.97
N GLY A 214 -16.01 -2.72 -6.79
CA GLY A 214 -15.38 -3.33 -5.62
C GLY A 214 -14.88 -4.75 -5.88
N THR A 215 -15.45 -5.47 -6.85
CA THR A 215 -15.07 -6.85 -7.21
C THR A 215 -13.64 -6.94 -7.75
N HIS A 216 -13.26 -6.05 -8.66
CA HIS A 216 -11.88 -5.99 -9.19
C HIS A 216 -10.87 -5.64 -8.10
N LEU A 217 -11.27 -4.76 -7.16
CA LEU A 217 -10.40 -4.39 -6.06
C LEU A 217 -10.26 -5.51 -5.02
N ALA A 218 -11.33 -6.25 -4.74
CA ALA A 218 -11.37 -7.38 -3.81
C ALA A 218 -10.46 -8.54 -4.22
N SER A 219 -10.35 -8.74 -5.54
CA SER A 219 -9.49 -9.75 -6.17
C SER A 219 -8.05 -9.30 -6.33
N SER A 220 -7.69 -8.08 -5.90
CA SER A 220 -6.35 -7.53 -6.04
C SER A 220 -5.52 -7.66 -4.76
N TYR A 221 -4.20 -7.88 -4.92
CA TYR A 221 -3.26 -7.98 -3.81
C TYR A 221 -3.28 -6.72 -2.94
N ARG A 222 -3.61 -6.87 -1.64
CA ARG A 222 -3.67 -5.77 -0.65
C ARG A 222 -4.47 -4.55 -1.10
N PHE A 223 -5.56 -4.76 -1.84
CA PHE A 223 -6.37 -3.67 -2.43
C PHE A 223 -5.54 -2.72 -3.32
N LEU A 224 -4.50 -3.23 -3.99
CA LEU A 224 -3.73 -2.49 -4.99
C LEU A 224 -4.32 -2.87 -6.35
N ARG A 225 -5.30 -2.11 -6.85
CA ARG A 225 -6.20 -2.52 -7.95
C ARG A 225 -5.43 -3.02 -9.18
N GLY A 226 -5.68 -4.28 -9.56
CA GLY A 226 -5.04 -4.95 -10.69
C GLY A 226 -3.75 -5.69 -10.32
N LEU A 227 -3.23 -5.60 -9.09
CA LEU A 227 -1.98 -6.26 -8.73
C LEU A 227 -2.19 -7.75 -8.42
N LYS A 228 -1.33 -8.59 -9.00
CA LYS A 228 -1.23 -10.00 -8.63
C LYS A 228 -0.30 -10.20 -7.44
N GLY A 229 -0.63 -11.17 -6.58
CA GLY A 229 0.22 -11.55 -5.45
C GLY A 229 -0.51 -12.43 -4.46
N TYR A 230 0.22 -12.98 -3.50
CA TYR A 230 -0.35 -13.72 -2.38
C TYR A 230 0.09 -13.09 -1.06
N GLY A 231 -0.89 -12.81 -0.20
CA GLY A 231 -0.68 -12.23 1.11
C GLY A 231 -0.31 -13.32 2.10
N ASN A 232 0.68 -13.10 2.94
CA ASN A 232 0.93 -14.04 4.04
C ASN A 232 -0.31 -14.13 4.92
N GLU A 233 -0.99 -15.28 4.89
CA GLU A 233 -2.20 -15.55 5.67
C GLU A 233 -1.92 -16.29 6.96
N THR A 234 -0.76 -16.96 7.06
CA THR A 234 -0.33 -17.66 8.27
C THR A 234 -0.05 -16.68 9.39
N ASP A 235 0.84 -15.71 9.15
CA ASP A 235 1.20 -14.69 10.12
C ASP A 235 0.60 -13.31 9.79
N ARG A 236 -0.40 -13.30 8.90
CA ARG A 236 -1.22 -12.15 8.49
C ARG A 236 -0.47 -10.83 8.30
N TRP A 237 -0.22 -10.50 7.04
CA TRP A 237 0.43 -9.26 6.57
C TRP A 237 1.93 -9.11 6.89
N GLN A 238 2.54 -10.06 7.59
CA GLN A 238 3.96 -10.07 7.97
C GLN A 238 4.82 -10.87 6.98
N ASN A 239 6.14 -10.63 7.03
CA ASN A 239 7.15 -11.53 6.46
C ASN A 239 8.01 -12.01 7.63
N VAL A 240 7.84 -13.27 8.05
CA VAL A 240 8.48 -13.82 9.25
C VAL A 240 9.74 -14.61 8.90
N ASN A 241 9.67 -15.46 7.87
CA ASN A 241 10.77 -16.27 7.39
C ASN A 241 10.45 -16.84 5.99
N ALA A 242 11.32 -17.69 5.44
CA ALA A 242 11.18 -18.32 4.13
C ALA A 242 9.92 -19.19 3.96
N GLY A 243 9.30 -19.67 5.05
CA GLY A 243 8.05 -20.44 5.01
C GLY A 243 6.80 -19.61 5.35
N SER A 244 6.96 -18.33 5.70
CA SER A 244 5.86 -17.44 6.08
C SER A 244 6.15 -16.02 5.63
N HIS A 245 5.76 -15.72 4.39
CA HIS A 245 5.95 -14.42 3.75
C HIS A 245 4.93 -14.19 2.64
N ASN A 246 4.90 -12.97 2.11
CA ASN A 246 4.12 -12.66 0.92
C ASN A 246 4.82 -13.18 -0.34
N GLU A 247 4.04 -13.60 -1.33
CA GLU A 247 4.56 -13.90 -2.67
C GLU A 247 4.24 -12.77 -3.64
N TYR A 248 5.25 -12.39 -4.41
CA TYR A 248 5.18 -11.24 -5.29
C TYR A 248 5.18 -11.69 -6.75
N TYR A 249 4.18 -11.25 -7.50
CA TYR A 249 4.13 -11.52 -8.94
C TYR A 249 5.08 -10.58 -9.69
N GLY A 250 5.89 -11.16 -10.59
CA GLY A 250 6.85 -10.48 -11.45
C GLY A 250 6.60 -10.80 -12.92
N SER A 251 7.07 -9.94 -13.84
CA SER A 251 6.96 -10.20 -15.27
C SER A 251 8.14 -9.61 -16.03
N THR A 252 8.78 -10.42 -16.86
CA THR A 252 9.88 -9.99 -17.75
C THR A 252 9.39 -9.26 -19.00
N ASN A 253 8.08 -9.14 -19.18
CA ASN A 253 7.50 -8.46 -20.33
C ASN A 253 7.92 -6.99 -20.33
N THR A 254 8.52 -6.55 -21.44
CA THR A 254 8.99 -5.17 -21.56
C THR A 254 7.83 -4.18 -21.52
N ILE A 255 7.98 -3.18 -20.67
CA ILE A 255 7.08 -2.03 -20.61
C ILE A 255 7.63 -1.01 -21.62
N GLY A 256 7.51 -1.36 -22.90
CA GLY A 256 8.08 -0.59 -24.01
C GLY A 256 7.69 0.90 -24.00
N SER A 257 8.70 1.76 -24.18
CA SER A 257 8.59 3.19 -24.43
C SER A 257 8.19 3.46 -25.88
N ASP A 258 6.95 3.19 -26.22
CA ASP A 258 6.37 3.76 -27.44
C ASP A 258 6.10 5.26 -27.18
N THR A 259 6.88 6.10 -27.86
CA THR A 259 6.87 7.57 -27.76
C THR A 259 5.75 8.25 -28.58
N ALA A 260 4.73 7.53 -29.04
CA ALA A 260 3.57 8.11 -29.72
C ALA A 260 2.20 7.68 -29.13
N THR A 261 2.11 6.52 -28.47
CA THR A 261 0.86 5.93 -27.95
C THR A 261 0.96 5.30 -26.55
N GLY A 262 2.14 5.35 -25.90
CA GLY A 262 2.46 4.60 -24.67
C GLY A 262 1.72 4.96 -23.37
N CYS A 263 0.88 6.01 -23.33
CA CYS A 263 0.13 6.36 -22.12
C CYS A 263 -0.97 5.34 -21.81
N ASN A 264 -1.56 4.70 -22.83
CA ASN A 264 -2.66 3.74 -22.67
C ASN A 264 -2.26 2.43 -21.96
N ARG A 265 -0.95 2.23 -21.72
CA ARG A 265 -0.42 1.09 -20.97
C ARG A 265 -0.67 1.21 -19.46
N CYS A 266 -0.68 2.44 -18.95
CA CYS A 266 -1.01 2.73 -17.56
C CYS A 266 -2.34 3.47 -17.46
N HIS A 267 -2.69 4.35 -18.40
CA HIS A 267 -3.95 5.09 -18.38
C HIS A 267 -5.02 4.38 -19.21
N VAL A 268 -6.00 3.79 -18.55
CA VAL A 268 -7.14 3.13 -19.21
C VAL A 268 -8.29 4.14 -19.28
N PRO A 269 -8.72 4.58 -20.49
CA PRO A 269 -9.85 5.48 -20.64
C PRO A 269 -11.18 4.74 -20.48
N GLN A 270 -12.25 5.50 -20.19
CA GLN A 270 -13.62 4.99 -20.15
C GLN A 270 -14.10 4.47 -21.50
N ALA A 271 -14.86 3.37 -21.54
CA ALA A 271 -15.51 2.96 -22.79
C ALA A 271 -16.49 4.03 -23.28
N GLY A 272 -16.50 4.23 -24.59
CA GLY A 272 -17.35 5.23 -25.24
C GLY A 272 -16.77 6.65 -25.21
N TYR A 273 -15.58 6.86 -24.65
CA TYR A 273 -14.88 8.14 -24.78
C TYR A 273 -14.36 8.30 -26.23
N ASP A 274 -15.08 9.09 -27.04
CA ASP A 274 -14.78 9.33 -28.45
C ASP A 274 -13.89 10.57 -28.71
N GLY A 275 -13.45 11.26 -27.65
CA GLY A 275 -12.66 12.49 -27.75
C GLY A 275 -13.44 13.73 -28.23
N SER A 276 -14.75 13.64 -28.43
CA SER A 276 -15.60 14.73 -28.93
C SER A 276 -15.72 15.93 -27.98
N GLN A 277 -15.37 15.75 -26.70
CA GLN A 277 -15.37 16.79 -25.65
C GLN A 277 -14.13 17.71 -25.72
N GLY A 278 -13.27 17.60 -26.74
CA GLY A 278 -12.07 18.42 -26.90
C GLY A 278 -10.95 18.14 -25.89
N ARG A 279 -11.17 17.22 -24.94
CA ARG A 279 -10.16 16.72 -24.00
C ARG A 279 -9.49 15.48 -24.63
N SER A 280 -8.18 15.34 -24.47
CA SER A 280 -7.51 14.11 -24.92
C SER A 280 -8.08 12.90 -24.17
N ALA A 281 -8.09 11.70 -24.77
CA ALA A 281 -8.46 10.44 -24.07
C ALA A 281 -7.69 10.22 -22.75
N ARG A 282 -6.59 10.94 -22.58
CA ARG A 282 -5.73 11.01 -21.40
C ARG A 282 -6.35 11.75 -20.20
N PHE A 283 -7.47 12.47 -20.39
CA PHE A 283 -8.16 13.27 -19.35
C PHE A 283 -9.67 13.02 -19.35
N ALA A 284 -10.10 11.83 -19.78
CA ALA A 284 -11.47 11.42 -19.59
C ALA A 284 -11.78 11.42 -18.08
N LEU A 285 -12.95 11.93 -17.71
CA LEU A 285 -13.38 12.11 -16.31
C LEU A 285 -13.39 10.82 -15.50
N GLU A 286 -13.34 9.65 -16.14
CA GLU A 286 -13.36 8.33 -15.51
C GLU A 286 -12.16 7.45 -15.95
N SER A 287 -11.02 8.06 -16.30
CA SER A 287 -9.81 7.29 -16.60
C SER A 287 -9.15 6.73 -15.32
N THR A 288 -8.62 5.50 -15.39
CA THR A 288 -7.94 4.84 -14.28
C THR A 288 -6.49 4.49 -14.61
N ILE A 289 -5.67 4.30 -13.56
CA ILE A 289 -4.32 3.79 -13.68
C ILE A 289 -4.34 2.26 -13.54
N ALA A 290 -4.03 1.54 -14.61
CA ALA A 290 -3.73 0.11 -14.61
C ALA A 290 -2.27 -0.13 -14.23
N ILE A 291 -2.03 -1.29 -13.60
CA ILE A 291 -0.71 -1.77 -13.22
C ILE A 291 -0.14 -2.57 -14.40
N PRO A 292 0.91 -2.10 -15.08
CA PRO A 292 1.57 -2.83 -16.15
C PRO A 292 1.95 -4.24 -15.73
N ASN A 293 1.64 -5.22 -16.60
CA ASN A 293 1.87 -6.65 -16.37
C ASN A 293 1.22 -7.20 -15.08
N GLN A 294 0.44 -6.42 -14.33
CA GLN A 294 -0.05 -6.76 -13.00
C GLN A 294 1.07 -7.18 -12.03
N SER A 295 2.30 -6.70 -12.24
CA SER A 295 3.47 -7.06 -11.42
C SER A 295 3.75 -6.04 -10.33
N MET A 296 4.49 -6.46 -9.30
CA MET A 296 4.87 -5.56 -8.20
C MET A 296 5.73 -4.39 -8.70
N SER A 297 6.73 -4.66 -9.54
CA SER A 297 7.51 -3.57 -10.16
C SER A 297 6.62 -2.72 -11.07
N GLY A 298 5.67 -3.33 -11.78
CA GLY A 298 4.63 -2.65 -12.56
C GLY A 298 3.86 -1.60 -11.75
N LEU A 299 3.53 -1.90 -10.49
CA LEU A 299 2.85 -0.94 -9.61
C LEU A 299 3.74 0.26 -9.33
N CYS A 300 4.99 0.04 -8.91
CA CYS A 300 5.92 1.10 -8.53
C CYS A 300 6.15 2.10 -9.67
N ILE A 301 6.22 1.62 -10.91
CA ILE A 301 6.56 2.46 -12.06
C ILE A 301 5.42 3.32 -12.57
N THR A 302 4.21 3.13 -12.04
CA THR A 302 3.08 4.02 -12.33
C THR A 302 3.37 5.45 -11.85
N CYS A 303 4.27 5.61 -10.87
CA CYS A 303 4.82 6.90 -10.44
C CYS A 303 6.34 7.01 -10.65
N HIS A 304 7.09 5.90 -10.55
CA HIS A 304 8.57 5.92 -10.56
C HIS A 304 9.21 5.40 -11.86
N GLY A 305 8.59 5.60 -13.01
CA GLY A 305 8.91 4.75 -14.16
C GLY A 305 10.27 4.99 -14.85
N ASN A 306 11.02 6.06 -14.55
CA ASN A 306 12.42 6.17 -15.01
C ASN A 306 13.32 5.11 -14.39
N PHE A 307 12.92 4.50 -13.26
CA PHE A 307 13.68 3.42 -12.63
C PHE A 307 13.53 2.06 -13.33
N HIS A 308 12.60 1.89 -14.27
CA HIS A 308 12.33 0.61 -14.96
C HIS A 308 12.86 0.54 -16.39
N SER A 309 13.46 1.61 -16.92
CA SER A 309 13.93 1.62 -18.31
C SER A 309 15.00 0.53 -18.54
N SER A 310 14.73 -0.43 -19.42
CA SER A 310 15.63 -1.53 -19.79
C SER A 310 16.79 -1.11 -20.71
N GLY A 311 17.00 0.19 -20.92
CA GLY A 311 18.12 0.71 -21.72
C GLY A 311 17.92 0.58 -23.23
N GLY A 312 16.71 0.80 -23.75
CA GLY A 312 16.43 0.80 -25.20
C GLY A 312 15.39 1.82 -25.64
N GLY A 313 15.87 3.03 -25.99
CA GLY A 313 15.18 4.11 -26.73
C GLY A 313 14.15 4.92 -25.91
N ASP A 314 14.53 5.91 -25.09
CA ASP A 314 15.33 7.11 -25.41
C ASP A 314 16.61 7.29 -24.58
N ILE A 315 17.05 6.27 -23.83
CA ILE A 315 18.24 6.40 -22.99
C ILE A 315 19.03 5.11 -23.09
N ALA A 316 20.28 5.25 -23.54
CA ALA A 316 21.20 4.15 -23.78
C ALA A 316 21.24 3.16 -22.60
N SER A 317 21.35 1.88 -22.98
CA SER A 317 21.78 0.69 -22.24
C SER A 317 22.15 0.90 -20.78
N ASN A 318 21.74 -0.01 -19.87
CA ASN A 318 22.64 -0.40 -18.78
C ASN A 318 24.02 -0.55 -19.42
N GLY A 319 24.95 0.33 -19.06
CA GLY A 319 26.10 0.70 -19.88
C GLY A 319 26.78 -0.50 -20.52
N ALA A 320 27.44 -0.29 -21.64
CA ALA A 320 28.11 -1.34 -22.43
C ALA A 320 29.12 -2.23 -21.63
N SER A 321 29.33 -1.96 -20.34
CA SER A 321 30.18 -2.69 -19.39
C SER A 321 29.47 -3.76 -18.54
N GLY A 322 28.15 -3.98 -18.69
CA GLY A 322 27.43 -4.96 -17.83
C GLY A 322 27.16 -4.46 -16.41
N ALA A 323 27.36 -3.17 -16.16
CA ALA A 323 26.93 -2.48 -14.94
C ALA A 323 25.46 -2.06 -15.07
N PHE A 324 24.69 -2.29 -14.01
CA PHE A 324 23.37 -1.68 -13.86
C PHE A 324 23.55 -0.16 -13.72
N LEU A 325 23.13 0.62 -14.72
CA LEU A 325 23.09 2.09 -14.61
C LEU A 325 21.84 2.55 -13.84
N ARG A 326 20.87 1.65 -13.66
CA ARG A 326 19.63 1.84 -12.88
C ARG A 326 19.28 0.56 -12.15
N HIS A 327 18.44 0.65 -11.11
CA HIS A 327 18.03 -0.48 -10.30
C HIS A 327 17.46 -1.63 -11.16
N PRO A 328 17.88 -2.89 -10.94
CA PRO A 328 17.27 -4.03 -11.60
C PRO A 328 15.82 -4.22 -11.12
N SER A 329 14.87 -4.15 -12.04
CA SER A 329 13.44 -4.38 -11.78
C SER A 329 12.89 -5.37 -12.79
N ASP A 330 12.22 -6.42 -12.30
CA ASP A 330 11.81 -7.60 -13.08
C ASP A 330 12.97 -8.27 -13.84
N TYR A 331 14.19 -8.19 -13.27
CA TYR A 331 15.39 -8.79 -13.85
C TYR A 331 15.58 -10.21 -13.31
N VAL A 332 15.56 -11.21 -14.20
CA VAL A 332 15.74 -12.61 -13.84
C VAL A 332 17.12 -12.82 -13.21
N ILE A 333 17.14 -13.42 -12.02
CA ILE A 333 18.36 -13.78 -11.30
C ILE A 333 19.11 -14.79 -12.16
N PRO A 334 20.34 -14.53 -12.63
CA PRO A 334 21.02 -15.46 -13.51
C PRO A 334 21.30 -16.81 -12.86
N ASN A 335 21.09 -17.92 -13.56
CA ASN A 335 21.57 -19.24 -13.10
C ASN A 335 23.04 -19.45 -13.47
N ARG A 336 23.93 -18.60 -12.94
CA ARG A 336 25.39 -18.69 -13.11
C ARG A 336 26.12 -17.88 -12.05
N GLY A 337 27.39 -18.24 -11.79
CA GLY A 337 28.24 -17.50 -10.85
C GLY A 337 27.67 -17.50 -9.43
N GLU A 338 27.86 -16.40 -8.70
CA GLU A 338 27.35 -16.22 -7.33
C GLU A 338 25.82 -16.36 -7.22
N TYR A 339 25.09 -15.93 -8.24
CA TYR A 339 23.62 -15.91 -8.27
C TYR A 339 22.99 -17.31 -8.28
N ALA A 340 23.71 -18.32 -8.81
CA ALA A 340 23.21 -19.69 -8.85
C ALA A 340 23.08 -20.32 -7.46
N ALA A 341 23.79 -19.78 -6.45
CA ALA A 341 23.72 -20.23 -5.07
C ALA A 341 22.53 -19.66 -4.30
N TYR A 342 21.83 -18.65 -4.84
CA TYR A 342 20.67 -18.06 -4.21
C TYR A 342 19.43 -18.92 -4.47
N THR A 343 19.29 -19.99 -3.68
CA THR A 343 18.25 -21.02 -3.84
C THR A 343 17.21 -21.05 -2.71
N GLU A 344 17.43 -20.27 -1.65
CA GLU A 344 16.53 -20.16 -0.49
C GLU A 344 15.97 -18.73 -0.40
N TYR A 345 14.69 -18.62 -0.06
CA TYR A 345 14.00 -17.34 0.04
C TYR A 345 14.48 -16.56 1.26
N ASN A 346 14.96 -15.32 1.04
CA ASN A 346 15.36 -14.42 2.11
C ASN A 346 14.38 -13.24 2.21
N ILE A 347 13.74 -13.06 3.38
CA ILE A 347 12.78 -11.98 3.61
C ILE A 347 13.41 -10.57 3.60
N THR A 348 14.72 -10.48 3.77
CA THR A 348 15.49 -9.22 3.66
C THR A 348 15.88 -8.89 2.22
N ALA A 349 15.78 -9.88 1.31
CA ALA A 349 16.07 -9.76 -0.11
C ALA A 349 15.04 -10.56 -0.96
N PRO A 350 13.73 -10.28 -0.84
CA PRO A 350 12.69 -11.12 -1.44
C PRO A 350 12.75 -11.09 -2.96
N VAL A 351 12.24 -12.14 -3.60
CA VAL A 351 12.15 -12.23 -5.07
C VAL A 351 10.71 -12.13 -5.54
N ALA A 352 10.53 -11.75 -6.80
CA ALA A 352 9.27 -11.91 -7.51
C ALA A 352 9.33 -13.17 -8.40
N ARG A 353 8.16 -13.73 -8.70
CA ARG A 353 8.02 -14.96 -9.50
C ARG A 353 7.13 -14.72 -10.71
N PRO A 354 7.42 -15.34 -11.86
CA PRO A 354 6.61 -15.21 -13.09
C PRO A 354 5.28 -15.98 -13.03
N THR A 355 5.16 -16.92 -12.09
CA THR A 355 3.93 -17.67 -11.79
C THR A 355 3.35 -17.11 -10.50
N LEU A 356 2.02 -16.99 -10.42
CA LEU A 356 1.41 -16.63 -9.14
C LEU A 356 1.36 -17.85 -8.22
N TYR A 357 1.83 -17.66 -7.00
CA TYR A 357 1.84 -18.67 -5.95
C TYR A 357 0.60 -18.50 -5.08
N THR A 358 0.10 -19.62 -4.55
CA THR A 358 -1.07 -19.69 -3.66
C THR A 358 -0.70 -19.87 -2.20
N GLU A 359 0.59 -19.99 -1.90
CA GLU A 359 1.17 -20.11 -0.56
C GLU A 359 2.64 -19.68 -0.61
N ALA A 360 3.23 -19.40 0.55
CA ALA A 360 4.65 -19.06 0.66
C ALA A 360 5.54 -20.25 0.28
N SER A 361 6.60 -20.00 -0.48
CA SER A 361 7.58 -21.00 -0.87
C SER A 361 9.00 -20.58 -0.48
N SER A 362 9.67 -21.44 0.28
CA SER A 362 11.04 -21.20 0.74
C SER A 362 12.10 -21.33 -0.36
N ASN A 363 11.73 -21.76 -1.57
CA ASN A 363 12.66 -22.02 -2.64
C ASN A 363 12.76 -20.82 -3.58
N VAL A 364 13.99 -20.49 -3.98
CA VAL A 364 14.30 -19.56 -5.06
C VAL A 364 14.88 -20.34 -6.24
N THR A 365 14.39 -20.05 -7.43
CA THR A 365 14.82 -20.69 -8.68
C THR A 365 15.58 -19.69 -9.54
N ALA A 366 16.91 -19.67 -9.41
CA ALA A 366 17.76 -18.90 -10.30
C ALA A 366 17.53 -19.31 -11.76
N GLY A 367 17.49 -18.33 -12.66
CA GLY A 367 17.09 -18.47 -14.06
C GLY A 367 15.58 -18.29 -14.31
N THR A 368 14.77 -18.17 -13.26
CA THR A 368 13.32 -17.98 -13.34
C THR A 368 12.86 -16.82 -12.44
N ASP A 369 13.20 -16.88 -11.16
CA ASP A 369 12.82 -15.84 -10.20
C ASP A 369 13.61 -14.57 -10.46
N MET A 370 13.02 -13.43 -10.11
CA MET A 370 13.52 -12.12 -10.51
C MET A 370 13.63 -11.14 -9.35
N VAL A 371 14.59 -10.24 -9.49
CA VAL A 371 14.71 -9.06 -8.64
C VAL A 371 13.59 -8.09 -9.00
N MET A 372 12.92 -7.56 -7.99
CA MET A 372 11.87 -6.54 -8.10
C MET A 372 12.22 -5.33 -7.22
N CYS A 373 11.44 -4.26 -7.32
CA CYS A 373 11.64 -3.06 -6.49
C CYS A 373 11.66 -3.41 -4.99
N LEU A 374 10.72 -4.24 -4.52
CA LEU A 374 10.66 -4.63 -3.11
C LEU A 374 11.73 -5.65 -2.69
N SER A 375 12.60 -6.11 -3.60
CA SER A 375 13.78 -6.92 -3.22
C SER A 375 14.75 -6.12 -2.36
N CYS A 376 14.82 -4.80 -2.55
CA CYS A 376 15.66 -3.92 -1.73
C CYS A 376 14.83 -2.95 -0.89
N HIS A 377 13.64 -2.58 -1.35
CA HIS A 377 12.82 -1.56 -0.70
C HIS A 377 11.63 -2.14 0.07
N GLN A 378 11.07 -1.32 0.95
CA GLN A 378 9.75 -1.53 1.55
C GLN A 378 8.77 -0.45 1.08
N ALA A 379 7.47 -0.75 1.12
CA ALA A 379 6.45 0.06 0.44
C ALA A 379 6.00 1.30 1.22
N HIS A 380 6.01 1.28 2.56
CA HIS A 380 5.57 2.39 3.39
C HIS A 380 6.78 3.21 3.88
N ALA A 381 7.52 2.68 4.85
CA ALA A 381 8.69 3.32 5.42
C ALA A 381 9.57 2.30 6.16
N THR A 382 10.87 2.60 6.28
CA THR A 382 11.87 1.76 6.94
C THR A 382 12.82 2.63 7.76
N PRO A 383 13.60 2.09 8.70
CA PRO A 383 14.56 2.91 9.44
C PRO A 383 15.74 3.39 8.58
N TYR A 384 15.83 2.94 7.32
CA TYR A 384 16.96 3.15 6.44
C TYR A 384 16.61 4.10 5.29
N ASP A 385 17.57 4.92 4.90
CA ASP A 385 17.41 5.87 3.81
C ASP A 385 17.05 5.17 2.48
N GLY A 386 16.22 5.83 1.68
CA GLY A 386 15.73 5.27 0.42
C GLY A 386 14.75 4.11 0.63
N MET A 387 14.16 3.98 1.83
CA MET A 387 13.20 2.93 2.18
C MET A 387 13.78 1.53 2.03
N LEU A 388 15.09 1.38 2.23
CA LEU A 388 15.78 0.10 2.09
C LEU A 388 15.38 -0.87 3.21
N ARG A 389 15.51 -2.17 2.97
CA ARG A 389 15.28 -3.23 3.98
C ARG A 389 16.46 -3.40 4.95
N PHE A 390 17.57 -2.76 4.67
CA PHE A 390 18.86 -2.95 5.32
C PHE A 390 19.62 -1.62 5.38
N ASP A 391 20.54 -1.52 6.33
CA ASP A 391 21.42 -0.35 6.44
C ASP A 391 22.50 -0.42 5.37
N TYR A 392 22.30 0.33 4.28
CA TYR A 392 23.28 0.38 3.19
C TYR A 392 24.63 0.95 3.61
N ALA A 393 24.68 1.84 4.61
CA ALA A 393 25.93 2.45 5.05
C ALA A 393 26.84 1.44 5.76
N ASP A 394 26.24 0.47 6.44
CA ASP A 394 26.94 -0.61 7.13
C ASP A 394 27.24 -1.81 6.22
N MET A 395 26.75 -1.80 4.97
CA MET A 395 27.07 -2.85 4.00
C MET A 395 28.48 -2.65 3.44
N VAL A 396 29.46 -3.32 4.06
CA VAL A 396 30.84 -3.36 3.60
C VAL A 396 31.03 -4.52 2.62
N ALA A 397 31.44 -4.21 1.39
CA ALA A 397 31.76 -5.23 0.41
C ALA A 397 32.91 -6.12 0.92
N GLY A 398 32.66 -7.42 1.07
CA GLY A 398 33.64 -8.41 1.55
C GLY A 398 33.61 -8.65 3.06
N ASP A 399 32.78 -7.89 3.77
CA ASP A 399 32.44 -8.15 5.16
C ASP A 399 31.02 -8.72 5.16
N PHE A 400 30.84 -9.93 5.67
CA PHE A 400 29.52 -10.36 6.10
C PHE A 400 29.11 -9.37 7.20
N ASP A 401 27.84 -8.99 7.30
CA ASP A 401 27.44 -8.06 8.35
C ASP A 401 27.94 -8.54 9.73
N SER A 402 27.93 -7.65 10.72
CA SER A 402 28.33 -8.00 12.10
C SER A 402 27.48 -9.13 12.74
N SER A 403 26.47 -9.65 12.02
CA SER A 403 25.60 -10.77 12.37
C SER A 403 25.91 -12.07 11.58
N GLY A 404 26.90 -12.07 10.67
CA GLY A 404 27.34 -13.23 9.89
C GLY A 404 26.36 -13.70 8.81
N GLY A 405 25.37 -12.88 8.43
CA GLY A 405 24.32 -13.24 7.47
C GLY A 405 24.47 -12.54 6.12
N LEU A 406 24.07 -13.22 5.03
CA LEU A 406 23.91 -12.59 3.72
C LEU A 406 22.59 -11.79 3.71
N VAL A 407 22.65 -10.50 4.00
CA VAL A 407 21.49 -9.59 3.98
C VAL A 407 21.50 -8.65 2.78
N GLY A 408 20.32 -8.19 2.36
CA GLY A 408 20.17 -7.15 1.35
C GLY A 408 20.87 -7.45 0.03
N CYS A 409 21.66 -6.50 -0.49
CA CYS A 409 22.44 -6.69 -1.71
C CYS A 409 23.39 -7.91 -1.64
N MET A 410 23.95 -8.22 -0.48
CA MET A 410 24.90 -9.34 -0.33
C MET A 410 24.20 -10.70 -0.37
N ALA A 411 22.88 -10.78 -0.22
CA ALA A 411 22.11 -12.01 -0.46
C ALA A 411 22.33 -12.58 -1.87
N CYS A 412 22.53 -11.69 -2.85
CA CYS A 412 22.78 -12.04 -4.24
C CYS A 412 24.22 -11.72 -4.70
N HIS A 413 24.94 -10.85 -3.98
CA HIS A 413 26.28 -10.36 -4.35
C HIS A 413 27.40 -10.86 -3.42
N THR A 414 27.47 -12.18 -3.23
CA THR A 414 28.35 -12.83 -2.24
C THR A 414 29.85 -12.73 -2.53
N THR A 415 30.24 -12.36 -3.74
CA THR A 415 31.65 -12.25 -4.19
C THR A 415 32.07 -10.83 -4.57
N LYS A 416 31.11 -9.91 -4.75
CA LYS A 416 31.42 -8.49 -4.99
C LYS A 416 31.80 -7.84 -3.67
N GLY A 417 33.10 -7.92 -3.36
CA GLY A 417 33.65 -7.48 -2.08
C GLY A 417 34.98 -8.12 -1.71
N ASP A 418 35.37 -9.20 -2.38
CA ASP A 418 36.77 -9.64 -2.32
C ASP A 418 37.65 -8.51 -2.85
N ALA A 419 38.84 -8.32 -2.28
CA ALA A 419 39.74 -7.17 -2.50
C ALA A 419 40.15 -6.89 -3.97
N GLY A 420 39.62 -7.62 -4.95
CA GLY A 420 39.75 -7.39 -6.40
C GLY A 420 38.45 -7.13 -7.17
N GLY A 421 37.27 -7.11 -6.55
CA GLY A 421 35.98 -6.99 -7.23
C GLY A 421 35.25 -5.68 -6.94
N LEU A 422 35.34 -4.70 -7.85
CA LEU A 422 34.52 -3.48 -7.97
C LEU A 422 34.04 -2.85 -6.64
N LYS A 423 34.80 -1.85 -6.15
CA LYS A 423 34.39 -1.00 -5.02
C LYS A 423 32.99 -0.41 -5.25
N ALA A 424 32.12 -0.53 -4.24
CA ALA A 424 30.87 0.20 -4.16
C ALA A 424 31.15 1.71 -4.19
N HIS A 425 30.35 2.45 -4.96
CA HIS A 425 30.42 3.91 -5.05
C HIS A 425 29.91 4.49 -3.71
N THR A 426 30.73 5.30 -3.05
CA THR A 426 30.36 5.96 -1.80
C THR A 426 29.38 7.12 -2.04
N PRO A 427 28.38 7.35 -1.17
CA PRO A 427 27.51 8.51 -1.26
C PRO A 427 28.32 9.80 -1.03
N GLY A 428 28.58 10.56 -2.09
CA GLY A 428 29.42 11.75 -2.05
C GLY A 428 30.05 12.13 -3.38
N ASP A 429 30.10 11.19 -4.32
CA ASP A 429 30.50 11.48 -5.70
C ASP A 429 29.25 12.04 -6.43
N GLY A 430 29.21 13.36 -6.56
CA GLY A 430 28.12 14.09 -7.21
C GLY A 430 27.84 13.62 -8.64
N PHE A 431 26.57 13.73 -9.02
CA PHE A 431 26.03 13.42 -10.35
C PHE A 431 26.75 14.08 -11.51
#